data_AF-A0A2D4MT23-F1
#
_entry.id   AF-A0A2D4MT23-F1
#
_cell.length_a   1.000
_cell.length_b   1.000
_cell.length_c   1.000
_cell.angle_alpha   90.00
_cell.angle_beta   90.00
_cell.angle_gamma   90.00
#
_symmetry.space_group_name_H-M   'P 1'
#
loop_
_entity.id
_entity.type
_entity.pdbx_description
1 polymer ?
#
loop_
_entity_poly.entity_id
_entity_poly.type
_entity_poly.pdbx_seq_one_letter_code
_entity_poly.pdbx_strand_id
1 'polypeptide(L)'
;GGFHGSDNVFANMQALFIGFGSGFKFQTEVDPFENIEIYNLMCDLLDLTPAPNNGTHGSLNHLLKRASYIPKHPKEESSPSPCPSVGQKTSTDSHSCSCKSLGLPLIQPQVDLTTSEIKKIEKYNLPFGRPYVLQKKQKFCLLNNHRYISGFSQNIKMPLWSSYSVNKHDSWNTSGSATRSCFYTDHRISLNSSQTCSFYKKHPQLNYGFLFPPNLIKEDKKNYYEGLLSSNIAPMYSAFQVIWKYFNTALLPSYAAARNGVNVITGPIFDYNYDGIYDTPEEIKRHSTNLAVLIPTHYFITLTSCKNASQTPLQCEGSLDVISYIIPHREENSESCTVGKPESLWVEERMRFHVARVRDVELLTGLSFYHEGKQPVTDILQLKTYLPSFDKARI
;
A
#
# COMPACT_ATOMS: atom_id res chain seq x y z
N GLY A 1 -6.80 -40.41 -11.90
CA GLY A 1 -5.80 -40.63 -10.83
C GLY A 1 -5.68 -39.37 -9.98
N GLY A 2 -4.83 -39.38 -8.96
CA GLY A 2 -4.45 -38.15 -8.24
C GLY A 2 -3.51 -37.28 -9.09
N PHE A 3 -3.52 -35.96 -8.87
CA PHE A 3 -2.65 -35.00 -9.56
C PHE A 3 -2.23 -33.86 -8.62
N HIS A 4 -1.17 -33.15 -9.00
CA HIS A 4 -0.64 -31.96 -8.33
C HIS A 4 -0.12 -30.95 -9.37
N GLY A 5 0.28 -29.75 -8.92
CA GLY A 5 0.74 -28.65 -9.80
C GLY A 5 -0.28 -27.53 -9.98
N SER A 6 -1.37 -27.56 -9.22
CA SER A 6 -2.29 -26.42 -9.07
C SER A 6 -1.68 -25.32 -8.22
N ASP A 7 -2.45 -24.26 -8.02
CA ASP A 7 -2.11 -23.14 -7.14
C ASP A 7 -1.61 -23.62 -5.76
N ASN A 8 -0.47 -23.08 -5.33
CA ASN A 8 0.20 -23.47 -4.10
C ASN A 8 -0.55 -23.03 -2.84
N VAL A 9 -1.56 -22.16 -2.94
CA VAL A 9 -2.41 -21.80 -1.78
C VAL A 9 -3.55 -22.79 -1.55
N PHE A 10 -3.80 -23.73 -2.48
CA PHE A 10 -4.86 -24.71 -2.29
C PHE A 10 -4.52 -25.67 -1.14
N ALA A 11 -5.51 -25.97 -0.29
CA ALA A 11 -5.36 -26.82 0.88
C ALA A 11 -4.79 -28.21 0.54
N ASN A 12 -5.15 -28.78 -0.61
CA ASN A 12 -4.66 -30.08 -1.06
C ASN A 12 -3.25 -30.03 -1.68
N MET A 13 -2.68 -28.83 -1.91
CA MET A 13 -1.30 -28.63 -2.37
C MET A 13 -0.33 -28.30 -1.22
N GLN A 14 -0.83 -28.16 0.02
CA GLN A 14 0.02 -27.89 1.18
C GLN A 14 0.94 -29.08 1.49
N ALA A 15 2.17 -28.77 1.90
CA ALA A 15 3.20 -29.77 2.19
C ALA A 15 3.46 -29.90 3.71
N LEU A 16 3.98 -31.05 4.12
CA LEU A 16 4.38 -31.32 5.49
C LEU A 16 5.81 -30.81 5.76
N PHE A 17 5.99 -30.15 6.91
CA PHE A 17 7.31 -29.84 7.46
C PHE A 17 7.39 -30.31 8.91
N ILE A 18 8.44 -31.07 9.25
CA ILE A 18 8.74 -31.51 10.61
C ILE A 18 10.24 -31.28 10.88
N GLY A 19 10.56 -30.40 11.81
CA GLY A 19 11.91 -30.18 12.30
C GLY A 19 12.18 -30.95 13.60
N PHE A 20 13.17 -31.85 13.61
CA PHE A 20 13.60 -32.56 14.81
C PHE A 20 15.13 -32.55 14.91
N GLY A 21 15.64 -32.19 16.08
CA GLY A 21 17.09 -32.17 16.33
C GLY A 21 17.46 -31.22 17.47
N SER A 22 18.76 -31.16 17.77
CA SER A 22 19.30 -30.29 18.82
C SER A 22 19.04 -28.81 18.55
N GLY A 23 19.08 -28.37 17.28
CA GLY A 23 18.85 -26.98 16.88
C GLY A 23 17.39 -26.51 16.96
N PHE A 24 16.41 -27.41 16.81
CA PHE A 24 14.99 -27.08 16.84
C PHE A 24 14.43 -27.00 18.26
N LYS A 25 13.44 -26.13 18.47
CA LYS A 25 12.60 -26.13 19.69
C LYS A 25 11.80 -27.44 19.80
N PHE A 26 11.44 -27.80 21.03
CA PHE A 26 10.73 -29.05 21.33
C PHE A 26 9.23 -28.77 21.50
N GLN A 27 8.37 -29.69 21.04
CA GLN A 27 6.90 -29.60 21.18
C GLN A 27 6.34 -28.21 20.78
N THR A 28 6.77 -27.71 19.62
CA THR A 28 6.37 -26.39 19.12
C THR A 28 5.61 -26.56 17.81
N GLU A 29 4.38 -26.07 17.77
CA GLU A 29 3.61 -25.86 16.55
C GLU A 29 3.83 -24.42 16.07
N VAL A 30 3.93 -24.23 14.75
CA VAL A 30 4.22 -22.93 14.14
C VAL A 30 3.21 -22.61 13.04
N ASP A 31 3.01 -21.32 12.79
CA ASP A 31 2.18 -20.86 11.67
C ASP A 31 2.78 -21.34 10.32
N PRO A 32 1.96 -21.50 9.26
CA PRO A 32 2.45 -21.87 7.93
C PRO A 32 3.51 -20.90 7.40
N PHE A 33 4.48 -21.45 6.68
CA PHE A 33 5.53 -20.69 6.01
C PHE A 33 5.87 -21.31 4.64
N GLU A 34 6.53 -20.55 3.79
CA GLU A 34 6.87 -20.99 2.44
C GLU A 34 8.18 -21.78 2.40
N ASN A 35 8.25 -22.78 1.51
CA ASN A 35 9.43 -23.64 1.38
C ASN A 35 10.72 -22.90 0.96
N ILE A 36 10.60 -21.70 0.38
CA ILE A 36 11.75 -20.84 0.03
C ILE A 36 12.55 -20.41 1.26
N GLU A 37 11.95 -20.43 2.45
CA GLU A 37 12.59 -20.05 3.71
C GLU A 37 13.52 -21.15 4.26
N ILE A 38 13.36 -22.40 3.79
CA ILE A 38 14.09 -23.57 4.32
C ILE A 38 15.60 -23.48 4.03
N TYR A 39 16.02 -22.86 2.93
CA TYR A 39 17.44 -22.73 2.59
C TYR A 39 18.20 -21.94 3.66
N ASN A 40 17.69 -20.78 4.07
CA ASN A 40 18.29 -19.98 5.15
C ASN A 40 18.32 -20.76 6.48
N LEU A 41 17.24 -21.48 6.80
CA LEU A 41 17.16 -22.32 7.99
C LEU A 41 18.23 -23.42 8.01
N MET A 42 18.45 -24.09 6.87
CA MET A 42 19.51 -25.10 6.75
C MET A 42 20.90 -24.49 6.91
N CYS A 43 21.14 -23.32 6.32
CA CYS A 43 22.39 -22.58 6.52
C CYS A 43 22.62 -22.23 8.00
N ASP A 44 21.59 -21.75 8.70
CA ASP A 44 21.68 -21.43 10.13
C ASP A 44 21.98 -22.68 10.99
N LEU A 45 21.39 -23.84 10.66
CA LEU A 45 21.65 -25.10 11.36
C LEU A 45 23.08 -25.65 11.16
N LEU A 46 23.72 -25.27 10.06
CA LEU A 46 25.08 -25.68 9.68
C LEU A 46 26.13 -24.60 9.92
N ASP A 47 25.74 -23.46 10.50
CA ASP A 47 26.58 -22.27 10.68
C ASP A 47 27.25 -21.79 9.36
N LEU A 48 26.49 -21.80 8.27
CA LEU A 48 26.91 -21.33 6.95
C LEU A 48 26.32 -19.97 6.60
N THR A 49 27.06 -19.17 5.83
CA THR A 49 26.51 -17.97 5.18
C THR A 49 25.68 -18.38 3.96
N PRO A 50 24.38 -18.09 3.88
CA PRO A 50 23.57 -18.42 2.71
C PRO A 50 23.99 -17.61 1.48
N ALA A 51 23.90 -18.21 0.30
CA ALA A 51 23.97 -17.49 -0.97
C ALA A 51 22.71 -16.60 -1.16
N PRO A 52 22.74 -15.57 -2.04
CA PRO A 52 21.55 -14.77 -2.35
C PRO A 52 20.38 -15.66 -2.80
N ASN A 53 19.22 -15.49 -2.16
CA ASN A 53 18.02 -16.30 -2.37
C ASN A 53 16.76 -15.46 -2.07
N ASN A 54 15.57 -16.01 -2.36
CA ASN A 54 14.30 -15.31 -2.15
C ASN A 54 13.74 -15.41 -0.73
N GLY A 55 14.32 -16.26 0.13
CA GLY A 55 13.91 -16.39 1.53
C GLY A 55 14.28 -15.16 2.35
N THR A 56 13.47 -14.85 3.34
CA THR A 56 13.66 -13.73 4.27
C THR A 56 14.44 -14.18 5.50
N HIS A 57 15.77 -14.10 5.44
CA HIS A 57 16.67 -14.61 6.49
C HIS A 57 16.29 -14.07 7.89
N GLY A 58 15.98 -14.98 8.81
CA GLY A 58 15.52 -14.66 10.16
C GLY A 58 14.00 -14.83 10.38
N SER A 59 13.20 -15.01 9.32
CA SER A 59 11.75 -15.30 9.40
C SER A 59 11.47 -16.58 10.24
N LEU A 60 12.29 -17.62 10.06
CA LEU A 60 12.16 -18.90 10.76
C LEU A 60 12.96 -19.00 12.06
N ASN A 61 13.51 -17.90 12.58
CA ASN A 61 14.27 -17.92 13.84
C ASN A 61 13.45 -18.47 15.02
N HIS A 62 12.13 -18.33 14.97
CA HIS A 62 11.22 -18.83 15.99
C HIS A 62 11.18 -20.37 16.07
N LEU A 63 11.65 -21.11 15.05
CA LEU A 63 11.80 -22.58 15.07
C LEU A 63 13.05 -23.03 15.85
N LEU A 64 14.05 -22.17 15.98
CA LEU A 64 15.36 -22.52 16.51
C LEU A 64 15.46 -22.24 18.01
N LYS A 65 16.16 -23.10 18.76
CA LYS A 65 16.51 -22.83 20.17
C LYS A 65 17.50 -21.67 20.29
N ARG A 66 18.43 -21.59 19.34
CA ARG A 66 19.43 -20.52 19.20
C ARG A 66 19.58 -20.19 17.73
N ALA A 67 19.20 -18.97 17.34
CA ALA A 67 19.41 -18.48 15.99
C ALA A 67 20.85 -17.99 15.82
N SER A 68 21.54 -18.43 14.77
CA SER A 68 22.88 -17.97 14.41
C SER A 68 22.85 -16.58 13.76
N TYR A 69 21.77 -16.26 13.03
CA TYR A 69 21.54 -14.96 12.42
C TYR A 69 20.56 -14.07 13.20
N ILE A 70 20.95 -12.82 13.46
CA ILE A 70 20.11 -11.80 14.10
C ILE A 70 19.74 -10.73 13.05
N PRO A 71 18.50 -10.73 12.54
CA PRO A 71 18.09 -9.79 11.52
C PRO A 71 18.05 -8.35 12.06
N LYS A 72 18.27 -7.39 11.16
CA LYS A 72 18.13 -5.96 11.43
C LYS A 72 17.25 -5.34 10.37
N HIS A 73 16.56 -4.26 10.71
CA HIS A 73 15.87 -3.46 9.71
C HIS A 73 16.85 -2.97 8.64
N PRO A 74 16.44 -2.96 7.35
CA PRO A 74 17.25 -2.35 6.31
C PRO A 74 17.40 -0.85 6.60
N LYS A 75 18.58 -0.32 6.28
CA LYS A 75 18.82 1.12 6.36
C LYS A 75 18.09 1.81 5.23
N GLU A 76 17.55 2.99 5.49
CA GLU A 76 16.97 3.81 4.46
C GLU A 76 18.06 4.34 3.52
N GLU A 77 17.88 4.15 2.21
CA GLU A 77 18.83 4.59 1.18
C GLU A 77 18.55 6.03 0.72
N SER A 78 17.29 6.46 0.79
CA SER A 78 16.88 7.82 0.47
C SER A 78 16.02 8.39 1.61
N SER A 79 16.51 9.40 2.33
CA SER A 79 15.73 10.10 3.34
C SER A 79 14.79 11.16 2.73
N PRO A 80 13.66 11.48 3.38
CA PRO A 80 12.77 12.53 2.90
C PRO A 80 13.46 13.90 2.94
N SER A 81 13.31 14.68 1.86
CA SER A 81 13.71 16.09 1.82
C SER A 81 12.53 17.02 2.14
N PRO A 82 12.75 18.30 2.49
CA PRO A 82 11.67 19.29 2.53
C PRO A 82 10.93 19.38 1.20
N CYS A 83 9.61 19.56 1.21
CA CYS A 83 8.88 19.82 -0.01
C CYS A 83 9.22 21.23 -0.53
N PRO A 84 9.58 21.38 -1.81
CA PRO A 84 9.97 22.67 -2.37
C PRO A 84 8.75 23.59 -2.52
N SER A 85 8.57 24.49 -1.56
CA SER A 85 7.62 25.59 -1.67
C SER A 85 8.16 26.64 -2.65
N VAL A 86 7.60 26.73 -3.85
CA VAL A 86 7.88 27.87 -4.74
C VAL A 86 6.88 28.97 -4.38
N GLY A 87 7.38 30.17 -4.06
CA GLY A 87 6.55 31.34 -3.84
C GLY A 87 5.55 31.52 -4.99
N GLN A 88 4.31 31.89 -4.63
CA GLN A 88 3.15 31.99 -5.51
C GLN A 88 3.50 32.55 -6.91
N LYS A 89 3.67 31.66 -7.89
CA LYS A 89 3.44 32.03 -9.29
C LYS A 89 2.01 31.61 -9.60
N THR A 90 1.15 32.61 -9.78
CA THR A 90 -0.22 32.43 -10.26
C THR A 90 -0.16 31.70 -11.60
N SER A 91 -0.45 30.39 -11.57
CA SER A 91 -0.57 29.61 -12.79
C SER A 91 -1.87 30.00 -13.50
N THR A 92 -1.74 30.49 -14.72
CA THR A 92 -2.84 30.68 -15.68
C THR A 92 -3.46 29.36 -16.15
N ASP A 93 -2.91 28.21 -15.75
CA ASP A 93 -3.39 26.87 -16.15
C ASP A 93 -4.48 26.30 -15.20
N SER A 94 -4.89 27.09 -14.20
CA SER A 94 -5.92 26.75 -13.19
C SER A 94 -7.33 26.54 -13.76
N HIS A 95 -7.54 26.77 -15.05
CA HIS A 95 -8.86 26.70 -15.68
C HIS A 95 -9.32 25.28 -16.07
N SER A 96 -8.44 24.28 -16.12
CA SER A 96 -8.80 22.97 -16.71
C SER A 96 -9.49 21.97 -15.77
N CYS A 97 -9.37 22.11 -14.44
CA CYS A 97 -10.01 21.23 -13.45
C CYS A 97 -10.74 22.00 -12.36
N SER A 98 -11.79 22.72 -12.77
CA SER A 98 -12.50 23.55 -11.82
C SER A 98 -13.50 22.74 -11.01
N CYS A 99 -13.20 22.55 -9.72
CA CYS A 99 -14.16 22.08 -8.71
C CYS A 99 -15.39 23.01 -8.58
N LYS A 100 -15.33 24.22 -9.16
CA LYS A 100 -16.45 25.18 -9.28
C LYS A 100 -17.66 24.58 -10.00
N SER A 101 -17.43 23.76 -11.03
CA SER A 101 -18.50 23.11 -11.81
C SER A 101 -19.34 22.13 -10.97
N LEU A 102 -18.82 21.74 -9.80
CA LEU A 102 -19.43 20.78 -8.89
C LEU A 102 -19.92 21.45 -7.58
N GLY A 103 -20.04 22.78 -7.59
CA GLY A 103 -20.54 23.57 -6.44
C GLY A 103 -19.57 23.67 -5.26
N LEU A 104 -18.31 23.22 -5.41
CA LEU A 104 -17.32 23.27 -4.34
C LEU A 104 -16.68 24.67 -4.22
N PRO A 105 -16.22 25.05 -3.02
CA PRO A 105 -15.60 26.36 -2.77
C PRO A 105 -14.43 26.65 -3.71
N LEU A 106 -14.32 27.91 -4.13
CA LEU A 106 -13.16 28.44 -4.87
C LEU A 106 -11.91 28.56 -3.98
N ILE A 107 -12.09 28.55 -2.66
CA ILE A 107 -10.99 28.66 -1.70
C ILE A 107 -10.25 27.32 -1.70
N GLN A 108 -8.99 27.36 -2.14
CA GLN A 108 -8.11 26.19 -2.10
C GLN A 108 -7.87 25.77 -0.64
N PRO A 109 -7.90 24.45 -0.35
CA PRO A 109 -7.54 23.94 0.97
C PRO A 109 -6.11 24.37 1.32
N GLN A 110 -5.97 25.11 2.42
CA GLN A 110 -4.67 25.42 3.02
C GLN A 110 -4.41 24.39 4.12
N VAL A 111 -3.24 23.75 4.06
CA VAL A 111 -2.81 22.75 5.04
C VAL A 111 -1.77 23.40 5.95
N ASP A 112 -2.27 24.19 6.89
CA ASP A 112 -1.46 24.88 7.90
C ASP A 112 -1.44 24.05 9.18
N LEU A 113 -0.38 23.26 9.37
CA LEU A 113 -0.22 22.37 10.52
C LEU A 113 0.91 22.85 11.43
N THR A 114 0.63 22.97 12.72
CA THR A 114 1.65 23.19 13.74
C THR A 114 2.48 21.94 13.97
N THR A 115 3.69 22.08 14.52
CA THR A 115 4.54 20.95 14.91
C THR A 115 3.84 19.98 15.88
N SER A 116 2.96 20.48 16.74
CA SER A 116 2.18 19.63 17.66
C SER A 116 1.13 18.80 16.92
N GLU A 117 0.45 19.40 15.93
CA GLU A 117 -0.53 18.69 15.10
C GLU A 117 0.13 17.65 14.22
N ILE A 118 1.28 17.96 13.61
CA ILE A 118 2.06 17.00 12.81
C ILE A 118 2.36 15.75 13.65
N LYS A 119 2.88 15.90 14.86
CA LYS A 119 3.16 14.77 15.77
C LYS A 119 1.92 13.93 16.09
N LYS A 120 0.75 14.57 16.24
CA LYS A 120 -0.53 13.86 16.49
C LYS A 120 -0.98 13.10 15.25
N ILE A 121 -0.86 13.70 14.07
CA ILE A 121 -1.22 13.10 12.78
C ILE A 121 -0.30 11.91 12.49
N GLU A 122 1.01 12.06 12.68
CA GLU A 122 2.00 10.99 12.52
C GLU A 122 1.68 9.82 13.46
N LYS A 123 1.47 10.09 14.75
CA LYS A 123 1.08 9.05 15.72
C LYS A 123 -0.20 8.30 15.30
N TYR A 124 -1.15 8.98 14.66
CA TYR A 124 -2.43 8.39 14.29
C TYR A 124 -2.39 7.64 12.96
N ASN A 125 -1.75 8.20 11.93
CA ASN A 125 -1.73 7.68 10.57
C ASN A 125 -0.47 6.88 10.22
N LEU A 126 0.56 6.90 11.06
CA LEU A 126 1.78 6.10 10.96
C LEU A 126 2.06 5.35 12.28
N PRO A 127 1.11 4.55 12.80
CA PRO A 127 1.27 3.89 14.10
C PRO A 127 2.44 2.89 14.14
N PHE A 128 2.98 2.50 12.97
CA PHE A 128 4.10 1.57 12.84
C PHE A 128 5.34 2.21 12.19
N GLY A 129 5.38 3.54 12.15
CA GLY A 129 6.39 4.32 11.45
C GLY A 129 6.10 4.48 9.96
N ARG A 130 6.80 5.43 9.34
CA ARG A 130 6.71 5.65 7.89
C ARG A 130 7.41 4.52 7.11
N PRO A 131 6.96 4.20 5.89
CA PRO A 131 7.74 3.37 4.98
C PRO A 131 9.12 4.00 4.71
N TYR A 132 10.17 3.21 4.82
CA TYR A 132 11.53 3.59 4.43
C TYR A 132 11.72 3.38 2.93
N VAL A 133 12.44 4.28 2.27
CA VAL A 133 12.74 4.16 0.83
C VAL A 133 14.11 3.53 0.63
N LEU A 134 14.13 2.28 0.14
CA LEU A 134 15.34 1.51 -0.15
C LEU A 134 15.88 1.75 -1.56
N GLN A 135 15.11 2.43 -2.41
CA GLN A 135 15.58 2.87 -3.71
C GLN A 135 16.65 3.96 -3.57
N LYS A 136 17.73 3.84 -4.34
CA LYS A 136 18.84 4.81 -4.31
C LYS A 136 18.48 6.10 -5.04
N LYS A 137 18.96 7.24 -4.51
CA LYS A 137 18.86 8.58 -5.12
C LYS A 137 17.41 9.04 -5.40
N GLN A 138 16.44 8.54 -4.63
CA GLN A 138 15.07 9.01 -4.76
C GLN A 138 14.88 10.37 -4.08
N LYS A 139 14.14 11.25 -4.75
CA LYS A 139 13.78 12.58 -4.25
C LYS A 139 12.30 12.60 -3.91
N PHE A 140 11.99 12.49 -2.63
CA PHE A 140 10.63 12.57 -2.13
C PHE A 140 10.55 13.40 -0.86
N CYS A 141 9.36 13.87 -0.53
CA CYS A 141 9.08 14.62 0.69
C CYS A 141 7.81 14.09 1.37
N LEU A 142 7.67 14.38 2.67
CA LEU A 142 6.47 14.01 3.42
C LEU A 142 5.43 15.13 3.34
N LEU A 143 4.22 14.79 2.90
CA LEU A 143 3.06 15.68 2.93
C LEU A 143 2.13 15.25 4.05
N ASN A 144 2.09 16.04 5.11
CA ASN A 144 1.20 15.85 6.24
C ASN A 144 -0.16 16.51 5.95
N ASN A 145 -1.24 15.77 6.11
CA ASN A 145 -2.62 16.26 6.01
C ASN A 145 -3.39 15.77 7.24
N HIS A 146 -4.54 16.35 7.57
CA HIS A 146 -5.23 16.03 8.83
C HIS A 146 -5.65 14.55 8.95
N ARG A 147 -5.85 13.86 7.82
CA ARG A 147 -6.38 12.49 7.77
C ARG A 147 -5.47 11.47 7.10
N TYR A 148 -4.36 11.91 6.50
CA TYR A 148 -3.41 11.03 5.84
C TYR A 148 -2.03 11.68 5.72
N ILE A 149 -1.01 10.85 5.57
CA ILE A 149 0.37 11.28 5.29
C ILE A 149 0.83 10.56 4.03
N SER A 150 1.50 11.27 3.13
CA SER A 150 2.03 10.66 1.90
C SER A 150 3.49 10.99 1.65
N GLY A 151 4.25 10.03 1.14
CA GLY A 151 5.60 10.24 0.61
C GLY A 151 5.55 10.63 -0.86
N PHE A 152 5.60 11.93 -1.18
CA PHE A 152 5.43 12.45 -2.53
C PHE A 152 6.75 12.49 -3.30
N SER A 153 6.83 11.80 -4.44
CA SER A 153 8.02 11.82 -5.30
C SER A 153 7.89 12.85 -6.41
N GLN A 154 8.86 13.76 -6.47
CA GLN A 154 8.90 14.81 -7.50
C GLN A 154 9.28 14.25 -8.88
N ASN A 155 9.96 13.10 -8.91
CA ASN A 155 10.42 12.47 -10.14
C ASN A 155 9.26 11.82 -10.90
N ILE A 156 8.38 11.11 -10.18
CA ILE A 156 7.22 10.43 -10.78
C ILE A 156 5.93 11.25 -10.68
N LYS A 157 6.00 12.43 -10.02
CA LYS A 157 4.89 13.39 -9.85
C LYS A 157 3.64 12.80 -9.17
N MET A 158 3.83 11.84 -8.27
CA MET A 158 2.77 11.22 -7.47
C MET A 158 3.36 10.66 -6.17
N PRO A 159 2.52 10.29 -5.19
CA PRO A 159 3.00 9.58 -3.99
C PRO A 159 3.58 8.21 -4.32
N LEU A 160 4.69 7.88 -3.66
CA LEU A 160 5.18 6.50 -3.54
C LEU A 160 4.26 5.68 -2.64
N TRP A 161 3.69 6.33 -1.63
CA TRP A 161 2.75 5.74 -0.68
C TRP A 161 1.89 6.84 -0.04
N SER A 162 0.69 6.46 0.39
CA SER A 162 -0.22 7.24 1.22
C SER A 162 -0.68 6.36 2.39
N SER A 163 -0.59 6.87 3.61
CA SER A 163 -0.92 6.17 4.85
C SER A 163 -2.01 6.89 5.63
N TYR A 164 -3.01 6.16 6.08
CA TYR A 164 -4.13 6.67 6.85
C TYR A 164 -4.74 5.58 7.73
N SER A 165 -5.37 5.98 8.84
CA SER A 165 -6.05 5.06 9.74
C SER A 165 -7.56 5.29 9.71
N VAL A 166 -8.33 4.21 9.63
CA VAL A 166 -9.80 4.21 9.64
C VAL A 166 -10.29 3.55 10.91
N ASN A 167 -11.15 4.23 11.65
CA ASN A 167 -11.75 3.68 12.87
C ASN A 167 -13.05 2.91 12.56
N LYS A 168 -13.40 1.92 13.39
CA LYS A 168 -14.68 1.20 13.34
C LYS A 168 -15.91 2.12 13.35
N HIS A 169 -15.83 3.26 14.03
CA HIS A 169 -16.93 4.23 14.16
C HIS A 169 -16.83 5.40 13.18
N ASP A 170 -15.85 5.42 12.28
CA ASP A 170 -15.78 6.47 11.27
C ASP A 170 -17.02 6.41 10.37
N SER A 171 -17.72 7.53 10.27
CA SER A 171 -18.94 7.66 9.48
C SER A 171 -18.59 7.86 8.00
N TRP A 172 -19.00 6.93 7.16
CA TRP A 172 -18.76 6.96 5.72
C TRP A 172 -19.83 7.77 5.00
N ASN A 173 -19.44 8.56 4.00
CA ASN A 173 -20.43 9.11 3.09
C ASN A 173 -20.87 8.00 2.12
N THR A 174 -21.99 7.35 2.43
CA THR A 174 -22.62 6.31 1.59
C THR A 174 -23.33 6.91 0.38
N SER A 175 -23.57 8.24 0.37
CA SER A 175 -24.05 8.91 -0.83
C SER A 175 -22.92 8.88 -1.84
N GLY A 176 -23.03 7.96 -2.80
CA GLY A 176 -22.15 7.85 -3.96
C GLY A 176 -22.30 9.03 -4.91
N SER A 177 -22.19 10.26 -4.40
CA SER A 177 -21.79 11.40 -5.22
C SER A 177 -20.44 10.99 -5.80
N ALA A 178 -20.48 10.55 -7.07
CA ALA A 178 -19.33 10.18 -7.88
C ALA A 178 -18.14 11.02 -7.44
N THR A 179 -17.03 10.38 -7.05
CA THR A 179 -15.77 11.05 -6.71
C THR A 179 -15.58 12.16 -7.73
N ARG A 180 -15.87 13.38 -7.27
CA ARG A 180 -16.10 14.54 -8.12
C ARG A 180 -14.84 14.68 -8.96
N SER A 181 -14.97 14.71 -10.29
CA SER A 181 -13.84 14.70 -11.23
C SER A 181 -13.11 16.05 -11.25
N CYS A 182 -12.66 16.50 -10.07
CA CYS A 182 -11.81 17.65 -9.89
C CYS A 182 -10.80 17.40 -8.76
N PHE A 183 -9.70 18.14 -8.80
CA PHE A 183 -8.76 18.23 -7.69
C PHE A 183 -8.26 19.67 -7.57
N TYR A 184 -7.82 20.06 -6.37
CA TYR A 184 -7.19 21.34 -6.09
C TYR A 184 -5.67 21.20 -6.24
N THR A 185 -5.00 22.22 -6.79
CA THR A 185 -3.55 22.28 -6.80
C THR A 185 -2.99 22.32 -5.38
N ASP A 186 -2.02 21.47 -5.08
CA ASP A 186 -1.26 21.50 -3.82
C ASP A 186 -0.08 22.48 -3.93
N HIS A 187 -0.14 23.59 -3.19
CA HIS A 187 0.89 24.64 -3.22
C HIS A 187 2.21 24.24 -2.58
N ARG A 188 2.25 23.12 -1.84
CA ARG A 188 3.50 22.59 -1.26
C ARG A 188 4.38 21.93 -2.32
N ILE A 189 3.83 21.68 -3.51
CA ILE A 189 4.50 21.04 -4.63
C ILE A 189 4.62 22.03 -5.80
N SER A 190 5.82 22.12 -6.38
CA SER A 190 6.05 22.91 -7.60
C SER A 190 5.14 22.43 -8.74
N LEU A 191 4.60 23.39 -9.51
CA LEU A 191 3.75 23.10 -10.68
C LEU A 191 4.42 22.16 -11.69
N ASN A 192 5.75 22.26 -11.86
CA ASN A 192 6.50 21.37 -12.77
C ASN A 192 6.53 19.91 -12.30
N SER A 193 6.38 19.70 -10.99
CA SER A 193 6.35 18.40 -10.32
C SER A 193 4.93 17.92 -10.02
N SER A 194 3.91 18.68 -10.41
CA SER A 194 2.50 18.31 -10.29
C SER A 194 1.96 17.81 -11.62
N GLN A 195 0.98 16.90 -11.54
CA GLN A 195 0.23 16.46 -12.71
C GLN A 195 -0.88 17.47 -13.05
N THR A 196 -1.27 17.52 -14.32
CA THR A 196 -2.29 18.44 -14.82
C THR A 196 -3.51 17.71 -15.33
N CYS A 197 -4.70 18.32 -15.19
CA CYS A 197 -5.93 17.72 -15.68
C CYS A 197 -6.06 17.65 -17.18
N SER A 198 -5.36 18.52 -17.90
CA SER A 198 -5.35 18.52 -19.36
C SER A 198 -4.81 17.21 -19.93
N PHE A 199 -3.92 16.52 -19.20
CA PHE A 199 -3.46 15.18 -19.55
C PHE A 199 -4.61 14.17 -19.56
N TYR A 200 -5.35 14.08 -18.44
CA TYR A 200 -6.43 13.11 -18.26
C TYR A 200 -7.63 13.35 -19.17
N LYS A 201 -8.00 14.61 -19.40
CA LYS A 201 -9.11 14.94 -20.32
C LYS A 201 -8.87 14.52 -21.77
N LYS A 202 -7.60 14.40 -22.18
CA LYS A 202 -7.20 14.04 -23.53
C LYS A 202 -7.03 12.53 -23.72
N HIS A 203 -6.96 11.75 -22.64
CA HIS A 203 -6.73 10.31 -22.72
C HIS A 203 -8.07 9.54 -22.75
N PRO A 204 -8.29 8.61 -23.69
CA PRO A 204 -9.61 7.98 -23.89
C PRO A 204 -10.05 7.07 -22.74
N GLN A 205 -9.12 6.33 -22.12
CA GLN A 205 -9.42 5.30 -21.11
C GLN A 205 -8.71 5.51 -19.76
N LEU A 206 -7.82 6.49 -19.66
CA LEU A 206 -7.00 6.74 -18.47
C LEU A 206 -7.50 8.02 -17.81
N ASN A 207 -7.82 7.91 -16.53
CA ASN A 207 -8.20 9.01 -15.68
C ASN A 207 -7.24 9.06 -14.49
N TYR A 208 -7.59 9.78 -13.42
CA TYR A 208 -6.88 9.74 -12.15
C TYR A 208 -7.78 9.16 -11.06
N GLY A 209 -7.17 8.51 -10.07
CA GLY A 209 -7.81 8.18 -8.81
C GLY A 209 -7.06 8.78 -7.63
N PHE A 210 -7.66 8.72 -6.46
CA PHE A 210 -7.10 9.23 -5.21
C PHE A 210 -6.56 8.07 -4.37
N LEU A 211 -5.32 8.19 -3.87
CA LEU A 211 -4.72 7.16 -3.02
C LEU A 211 -5.32 7.18 -1.61
N PHE A 212 -5.45 8.36 -1.00
CA PHE A 212 -6.33 8.55 0.15
C PHE A 212 -7.77 8.80 -0.35
N PRO A 213 -8.76 7.99 0.04
CA PRO A 213 -10.13 8.12 -0.45
C PRO A 213 -10.86 9.32 0.21
N PRO A 214 -11.26 10.35 -0.56
CA PRO A 214 -11.87 11.57 0.02
C PRO A 214 -13.19 11.30 0.75
N ASN A 215 -13.92 10.25 0.37
CA ASN A 215 -15.19 9.85 0.98
C ASN A 215 -15.07 9.31 2.42
N LEU A 216 -13.85 9.14 2.94
CA LEU A 216 -13.60 8.90 4.37
C LEU A 216 -13.89 10.12 5.24
N ILE A 217 -13.93 11.32 4.65
CA ILE A 217 -14.22 12.56 5.36
C ILE A 217 -15.64 12.99 4.98
N LYS A 218 -16.43 13.44 5.95
CA LYS A 218 -17.73 14.06 5.65
C LYS A 218 -17.49 15.40 4.94
N GLU A 219 -18.28 15.67 3.88
CA GLU A 219 -18.14 16.89 3.05
C GLU A 219 -18.29 18.21 3.83
N ASP A 220 -18.97 18.17 4.97
CA ASP A 220 -19.18 19.33 5.86
C ASP A 220 -17.92 19.71 6.66
N LYS A 221 -16.89 18.85 6.71
CA LYS A 221 -15.64 19.14 7.40
C LYS A 221 -14.69 19.91 6.49
N LYS A 222 -14.06 20.96 7.05
CA LYS A 222 -13.06 21.79 6.33
C LYS A 222 -11.92 20.98 5.70
N ASN A 223 -11.50 19.89 6.33
CA ASN A 223 -10.42 19.03 5.84
C ASN A 223 -10.85 18.01 4.77
N TYR A 224 -12.14 17.94 4.39
CA TYR A 224 -12.60 17.11 3.27
C TYR A 224 -11.84 17.41 1.98
N TYR A 225 -11.62 18.71 1.72
CA TYR A 225 -10.96 19.19 0.51
C TYR A 225 -9.48 18.79 0.42
N GLU A 226 -8.84 18.43 1.53
CA GLU A 226 -7.46 17.92 1.53
C GLU A 226 -7.35 16.57 0.81
N GLY A 227 -8.40 15.74 0.85
CA GLY A 227 -8.44 14.51 0.06
C GLY A 227 -8.46 14.76 -1.45
N LEU A 228 -8.87 15.95 -1.88
CA LEU A 228 -8.96 16.36 -3.28
C LEU A 228 -7.70 17.10 -3.76
N LEU A 229 -6.57 17.01 -3.07
CA LEU A 229 -5.32 17.65 -3.49
C LEU A 229 -4.68 16.92 -4.68
N SER A 230 -4.03 17.67 -5.58
CA SER A 230 -3.29 17.15 -6.74
C SER A 230 -2.11 16.26 -6.32
N SER A 231 -1.62 16.40 -5.09
CA SER A 231 -0.58 15.55 -4.52
C SER A 231 -1.09 14.18 -4.07
N ASN A 232 -2.42 13.96 -4.05
CA ASN A 232 -3.05 12.69 -3.67
C ASN A 232 -3.48 11.83 -4.88
N ILE A 233 -3.25 12.31 -6.10
CA ILE A 233 -3.73 11.62 -7.30
C ILE A 233 -2.69 10.67 -7.89
N ALA A 234 -3.16 9.61 -8.54
CA ALA A 234 -2.35 8.73 -9.38
C ALA A 234 -3.14 8.28 -10.63
N PRO A 235 -2.48 7.94 -11.74
CA PRO A 235 -3.15 7.59 -13.00
C PRO A 235 -3.88 6.25 -12.92
N MET A 236 -5.19 6.24 -13.11
CA MET A 236 -6.02 5.04 -13.03
C MET A 236 -6.90 4.86 -14.26
N TYR A 237 -6.84 3.68 -14.89
CA TYR A 237 -7.74 3.29 -15.96
C TYR A 237 -9.19 3.22 -15.47
N SER A 238 -10.13 3.60 -16.33
CA SER A 238 -11.55 3.63 -15.95
C SER A 238 -12.08 2.26 -15.51
N ALA A 239 -11.60 1.16 -16.12
CA ALA A 239 -11.94 -0.19 -15.68
C ALA A 239 -11.41 -0.49 -14.26
N PHE A 240 -10.17 -0.10 -13.97
CA PHE A 240 -9.55 -0.28 -12.66
C PHE A 240 -10.22 0.57 -11.57
N GLN A 241 -10.71 1.77 -11.90
CA GLN A 241 -11.42 2.63 -10.96
C GLN A 241 -12.67 1.95 -10.36
N VAL A 242 -13.27 0.97 -11.04
CA VAL A 242 -14.38 0.17 -10.50
C VAL A 242 -13.91 -0.65 -9.29
N ILE A 243 -12.78 -1.37 -9.43
CA ILE A 243 -12.16 -2.13 -8.34
C ILE A 243 -11.77 -1.20 -7.20
N TRP A 244 -11.08 -0.09 -7.52
CA TRP A 244 -10.62 0.88 -6.53
C TRP A 244 -11.78 1.51 -5.76
N LYS A 245 -12.86 1.88 -6.45
CA LYS A 245 -14.06 2.46 -5.82
C LYS A 245 -14.76 1.44 -4.94
N TYR A 246 -14.95 0.20 -5.42
CA TYR A 246 -15.60 -0.84 -4.62
C TYR A 246 -14.78 -1.18 -3.36
N PHE A 247 -13.45 -1.29 -3.47
CA PHE A 247 -12.59 -1.47 -2.31
C PHE A 247 -12.81 -0.35 -1.28
N ASN A 248 -12.74 0.91 -1.71
CA ASN A 248 -12.87 2.04 -0.80
C ASN A 248 -14.28 2.19 -0.23
N THR A 249 -15.33 1.85 -0.96
CA THR A 249 -16.72 2.13 -0.54
C THR A 249 -17.42 0.94 0.14
N ALA A 250 -16.95 -0.29 -0.09
CA ALA A 250 -17.55 -1.50 0.46
C ALA A 250 -16.57 -2.29 1.34
N LEU A 251 -15.38 -2.62 0.81
CA LEU A 251 -14.45 -3.50 1.52
C LEU A 251 -13.76 -2.84 2.69
N LEU A 252 -13.16 -1.66 2.50
CA LEU A 252 -12.46 -0.94 3.56
C LEU A 252 -13.34 -0.63 4.79
N PRO A 253 -14.61 -0.20 4.65
CA PRO A 253 -15.53 -0.09 5.79
C PRO A 253 -15.74 -1.44 6.51
N SER A 254 -15.93 -2.53 5.77
CA SER A 254 -16.09 -3.87 6.34
C SER A 254 -14.84 -4.30 7.13
N TYR A 255 -13.66 -4.10 6.54
CA TYR A 255 -12.37 -4.34 7.19
C TYR A 255 -12.22 -3.56 8.50
N ALA A 256 -12.51 -2.26 8.48
CA ALA A 256 -12.45 -1.40 9.67
C ALA A 256 -13.44 -1.87 10.76
N ALA A 257 -14.65 -2.28 10.37
CA ALA A 257 -15.66 -2.74 11.31
C ALA A 257 -15.28 -4.08 11.97
N ALA A 258 -14.77 -5.03 11.18
CA ALA A 258 -14.38 -6.36 11.64
C ALA A 258 -13.12 -6.36 12.53
N ARG A 259 -12.19 -5.43 12.28
CA ARG A 259 -10.86 -5.39 12.92
C ARG A 259 -10.69 -4.30 13.98
N ASN A 260 -11.78 -3.65 14.39
CA ASN A 260 -11.76 -2.53 15.34
C ASN A 260 -10.83 -1.39 14.89
N GLY A 261 -10.91 -1.08 13.59
CA GLY A 261 -10.08 -0.12 12.89
C GLY A 261 -8.90 -0.76 12.18
N VAL A 262 -8.48 -0.13 11.08
CA VAL A 262 -7.37 -0.57 10.23
C VAL A 262 -6.49 0.61 9.87
N ASN A 263 -5.18 0.41 9.88
CA ASN A 263 -4.24 1.28 9.18
C ASN A 263 -4.12 0.80 7.74
N VAL A 264 -4.05 1.74 6.81
CA VAL A 264 -4.01 1.48 5.36
C VAL A 264 -2.81 2.19 4.78
N ILE A 265 -2.00 1.47 4.01
CA ILE A 265 -0.96 2.07 3.17
C ILE A 265 -1.21 1.64 1.72
N THR A 266 -1.30 2.62 0.83
CA THR A 266 -1.57 2.40 -0.61
C THR A 266 -0.55 3.13 -1.46
N GLY A 267 -0.23 2.60 -2.64
CA GLY A 267 0.64 3.29 -3.59
C GLY A 267 0.78 2.58 -4.94
N PRO A 268 1.44 3.24 -5.91
CA PRO A 268 1.70 2.66 -7.23
C PRO A 268 2.87 1.67 -7.19
N ILE A 269 2.86 0.72 -8.12
CA ILE A 269 3.97 -0.19 -8.45
C ILE A 269 4.35 0.00 -9.91
N PHE A 270 5.65 -0.03 -10.19
CA PHE A 270 6.20 -0.07 -11.54
C PHE A 270 7.07 -1.32 -11.65
N ASP A 271 6.58 -2.27 -12.43
CA ASP A 271 7.22 -3.55 -12.75
C ASP A 271 6.80 -3.91 -14.17
N TYR A 272 7.43 -3.25 -15.15
CA TYR A 272 7.17 -3.43 -16.58
C TYR A 272 7.90 -4.64 -17.14
N ASN A 273 8.99 -5.05 -16.50
CA ASN A 273 9.79 -6.21 -16.90
C ASN A 273 9.36 -7.51 -16.19
N TYR A 274 8.33 -7.46 -15.33
CA TYR A 274 7.67 -8.58 -14.65
C TYR A 274 8.66 -9.48 -13.90
N ASP A 275 9.70 -8.88 -13.31
CA ASP A 275 10.73 -9.59 -12.54
C ASP A 275 10.43 -9.64 -11.03
N GLY A 276 9.36 -8.97 -10.58
CA GLY A 276 8.95 -8.93 -9.18
C GLY A 276 9.73 -7.92 -8.34
N ILE A 277 10.49 -7.01 -8.96
CA ILE A 277 11.28 -5.96 -8.32
C ILE A 277 10.83 -4.61 -8.88
N TYR A 278 10.93 -3.56 -8.08
CA TYR A 278 10.64 -2.21 -8.57
C TYR A 278 11.55 -1.84 -9.75
N ASP A 279 10.97 -1.25 -10.79
CA ASP A 279 11.74 -0.74 -11.93
C ASP A 279 12.58 0.50 -11.57
N THR A 280 13.76 0.59 -12.17
CA THR A 280 14.56 1.82 -12.17
C THR A 280 13.91 2.92 -13.02
N PRO A 281 14.24 4.21 -12.79
CA PRO A 281 13.76 5.29 -13.65
C PRO A 281 14.09 5.10 -15.14
N GLU A 282 15.19 4.42 -15.45
CA GLU A 282 15.60 4.08 -16.81
C GLU A 282 14.70 3.02 -17.44
N GLU A 283 14.33 1.99 -16.68
CA GLU A 283 13.39 0.94 -17.13
C GLU A 283 12.00 1.52 -17.37
N ILE A 284 11.46 2.29 -16.42
CA ILE A 284 10.13 2.91 -16.56
C ILE A 284 10.09 3.80 -17.82
N LYS A 285 11.16 4.58 -18.09
CA LYS A 285 11.23 5.44 -19.28
C LYS A 285 11.26 4.65 -20.59
N ARG A 286 11.83 3.44 -20.62
CA ARG A 286 11.84 2.60 -21.84
C ARG A 286 10.45 2.09 -22.19
N HIS A 287 9.61 1.84 -21.19
CA HIS A 287 8.26 1.32 -21.38
C HIS A 287 7.18 2.41 -21.43
N SER A 288 7.51 3.64 -21.01
CA SER A 288 6.58 4.77 -21.00
C SER A 288 6.47 5.45 -22.37
N THR A 289 5.29 5.42 -22.97
CA THR A 289 4.98 6.15 -24.21
C THR A 289 4.83 7.66 -24.00
N ASN A 290 4.56 8.09 -22.75
CA ASN A 290 4.45 9.50 -22.38
C ASN A 290 5.26 9.80 -21.11
N LEU A 291 6.24 10.69 -21.21
CA LEU A 291 7.10 11.08 -20.09
C LEU A 291 6.47 12.11 -19.14
N ALA A 292 5.29 12.65 -19.48
CA ALA A 292 4.62 13.65 -18.65
C ALA A 292 3.96 13.02 -17.40
N VAL A 293 3.41 11.80 -17.55
CA VAL A 293 2.72 11.05 -16.50
C VAL A 293 3.05 9.57 -16.66
N LEU A 294 3.70 8.99 -15.65
CA LEU A 294 4.09 7.58 -15.64
C LEU A 294 2.90 6.73 -15.18
N ILE A 295 2.59 5.66 -15.89
CA ILE A 295 1.43 4.80 -15.60
C ILE A 295 1.92 3.61 -14.74
N PRO A 296 1.37 3.36 -13.55
CA PRO A 296 1.72 2.20 -12.74
C PRO A 296 1.29 0.88 -13.41
N THR A 297 2.04 -0.21 -13.22
CA THR A 297 1.63 -1.54 -13.68
C THR A 297 0.69 -2.22 -12.69
N HIS A 298 0.84 -1.90 -11.40
CA HIS A 298 -0.03 -2.38 -10.32
C HIS A 298 -0.25 -1.27 -9.29
N TYR A 299 -1.20 -1.49 -8.38
CA TYR A 299 -1.35 -0.74 -7.14
C TYR A 299 -1.29 -1.69 -5.95
N PHE A 300 -0.58 -1.30 -4.89
CA PHE A 300 -0.61 -2.04 -3.65
C PHE A 300 -1.59 -1.43 -2.65
N ILE A 301 -2.14 -2.29 -1.81
CA ILE A 301 -2.92 -1.92 -0.62
C ILE A 301 -2.47 -2.83 0.51
N THR A 302 -1.96 -2.27 1.60
CA THR A 302 -1.61 -2.99 2.82
C THR A 302 -2.50 -2.53 3.95
N LEU A 303 -3.34 -3.45 4.46
CA LEU A 303 -4.17 -3.27 5.65
C LEU A 303 -3.44 -3.85 6.85
N THR A 304 -3.30 -3.08 7.92
CA THR A 304 -2.69 -3.53 9.17
C THR A 304 -3.61 -3.26 10.35
N SER A 305 -3.81 -4.26 11.19
CA SER A 305 -4.62 -4.18 12.42
C SER A 305 -3.98 -4.99 13.55
N CYS A 306 -4.66 -5.08 14.68
CA CYS A 306 -4.24 -5.94 15.78
C CYS A 306 -4.85 -7.33 15.64
N LYS A 307 -4.05 -8.38 15.86
CA LYS A 307 -4.57 -9.76 15.94
C LYS A 307 -5.60 -9.89 17.07
N ASN A 308 -5.45 -9.12 18.15
CA ASN A 308 -6.49 -8.91 19.15
C ASN A 308 -7.46 -7.81 18.70
N ALA A 309 -8.63 -8.20 18.20
CA ALA A 309 -9.67 -7.29 17.72
C ALA A 309 -10.29 -6.37 18.82
N SER A 310 -9.95 -6.57 20.10
CA SER A 310 -10.32 -5.63 21.17
C SER A 310 -9.44 -4.37 21.18
N GLN A 311 -8.27 -4.43 20.54
CA GLN A 311 -7.31 -3.32 20.44
C GLN A 311 -7.44 -2.61 19.09
N THR A 312 -7.04 -1.33 19.05
CA THR A 312 -6.97 -0.55 17.81
C THR A 312 -5.54 -0.56 17.27
N PRO A 313 -5.31 -0.29 15.96
CA PRO A 313 -3.97 -0.21 15.40
C PRO A 313 -3.01 0.74 16.14
N LEU A 314 -3.54 1.80 16.77
CA LEU A 314 -2.75 2.77 17.54
C LEU A 314 -2.29 2.26 18.92
N GLN A 315 -3.02 1.30 19.48
CA GLN A 315 -2.81 0.79 20.84
C GLN A 315 -2.47 -0.71 20.81
N CYS A 316 -1.89 -1.16 19.71
CA CYS A 316 -1.51 -2.54 19.54
C CYS A 316 -0.31 -2.89 20.42
N GLU A 317 -0.51 -3.75 21.41
CA GLU A 317 0.58 -4.25 22.26
C GLU A 317 1.07 -5.62 21.82
N GLY A 318 0.21 -6.40 21.16
CA GLY A 318 0.52 -7.75 20.69
C GLY A 318 0.92 -7.84 19.22
N SER A 319 0.71 -9.02 18.64
CA SER A 319 0.94 -9.30 17.23
C SER A 319 0.01 -8.49 16.33
N LEU A 320 0.56 -8.06 15.20
CA LEU A 320 -0.20 -7.43 14.13
C LEU A 320 -0.89 -8.50 13.27
N ASP A 321 -1.97 -8.10 12.62
CA ASP A 321 -2.63 -8.85 11.54
C ASP A 321 -2.57 -8.00 10.27
N VAL A 322 -2.14 -8.61 9.16
CA VAL A 322 -1.92 -7.92 7.89
C VAL A 322 -2.63 -8.62 6.73
N ILE A 323 -3.15 -7.81 5.82
CA ILE A 323 -3.60 -8.27 4.50
C ILE A 323 -3.06 -7.29 3.47
N SER A 324 -2.31 -7.81 2.50
CA SER A 324 -1.78 -7.02 1.39
C SER A 324 -2.33 -7.51 0.06
N TYR A 325 -2.49 -6.56 -0.86
CA TYR A 325 -2.95 -6.80 -2.22
C TYR A 325 -1.99 -6.14 -3.21
N ILE A 326 -1.74 -6.79 -4.35
CA ILE A 326 -1.03 -6.23 -5.49
C ILE A 326 -1.94 -6.37 -6.71
N ILE A 327 -2.71 -5.32 -6.98
CA ILE A 327 -3.80 -5.40 -7.96
C ILE A 327 -3.30 -4.91 -9.33
N PRO A 328 -3.44 -5.70 -10.41
CA PRO A 328 -2.99 -5.30 -11.74
C PRO A 328 -3.80 -4.13 -12.28
N HIS A 329 -3.08 -3.12 -12.75
CA HIS A 329 -3.64 -1.88 -13.26
C HIS A 329 -3.87 -2.00 -14.78
N ARG A 330 -5.07 -2.45 -15.17
CA ARG A 330 -5.41 -2.81 -16.55
C ARG A 330 -6.52 -1.94 -17.14
N GLU A 331 -6.51 -1.82 -18.47
CA GLU A 331 -7.51 -1.09 -19.27
C GLU A 331 -8.90 -1.75 -19.24
N GLU A 332 -8.95 -3.06 -18.96
CA GLU A 332 -10.16 -3.86 -18.96
C GLU A 332 -10.21 -4.83 -17.76
N ASN A 333 -11.43 -5.21 -17.34
CA ASN A 333 -11.67 -6.20 -16.30
C ASN A 333 -11.92 -7.63 -16.86
N SER A 334 -11.34 -7.96 -18.01
CA SER A 334 -11.57 -9.23 -18.72
C SER A 334 -11.19 -10.47 -17.91
N GLU A 335 -10.17 -10.38 -17.06
CA GLU A 335 -9.74 -11.45 -16.13
C GLU A 335 -10.81 -11.78 -15.05
N SER A 336 -11.89 -11.00 -14.94
CA SER A 336 -13.01 -11.24 -13.99
C SER A 336 -14.28 -11.75 -14.68
N CYS A 337 -14.33 -11.77 -16.01
CA CYS A 337 -15.50 -12.18 -16.79
C CYS A 337 -16.79 -11.54 -16.23
N THR A 338 -16.85 -10.20 -16.22
CA THR A 338 -17.82 -9.40 -15.45
C THR A 338 -19.27 -9.48 -15.93
N VAL A 339 -19.52 -10.08 -17.10
CA VAL A 339 -20.84 -10.11 -17.74
C VAL A 339 -21.88 -10.77 -16.82
N GLY A 340 -22.92 -10.01 -16.46
CA GLY A 340 -24.03 -10.48 -15.62
C GLY A 340 -23.70 -10.66 -14.12
N LYS A 341 -22.51 -10.22 -13.66
CA LYS A 341 -22.09 -10.34 -12.26
C LYS A 341 -22.09 -8.97 -11.55
N PRO A 342 -22.65 -8.84 -10.33
CA PRO A 342 -22.50 -7.62 -9.54
C PRO A 342 -21.04 -7.42 -9.09
N GLU A 343 -20.63 -6.17 -8.91
CA GLU A 343 -19.29 -5.80 -8.42
C GLU A 343 -18.89 -6.54 -7.15
N SER A 344 -19.85 -6.77 -6.25
CA SER A 344 -19.62 -7.48 -4.99
C SER A 344 -19.15 -8.93 -5.13
N LEU A 345 -19.43 -9.57 -6.26
CA LEU A 345 -18.98 -10.93 -6.50
C LEU A 345 -17.58 -10.93 -7.10
N TRP A 346 -17.41 -10.24 -8.23
CA TRP A 346 -16.19 -10.37 -9.04
C TRP A 346 -15.04 -9.50 -8.53
N VAL A 347 -15.31 -8.35 -7.89
CA VAL A 347 -14.25 -7.52 -7.31
C VAL A 347 -13.64 -8.23 -6.10
N GLU A 348 -14.45 -8.81 -5.23
CA GLU A 348 -13.92 -9.58 -4.09
C GLU A 348 -13.11 -10.79 -4.51
N GLU A 349 -13.57 -11.52 -5.53
CA GLU A 349 -12.83 -12.63 -6.12
C GLU A 349 -11.49 -12.17 -6.72
N ARG A 350 -11.50 -11.07 -7.50
CA ARG A 350 -10.27 -10.45 -8.04
C ARG A 350 -9.32 -10.03 -6.93
N MET A 351 -9.82 -9.35 -5.90
CA MET A 351 -9.00 -8.89 -4.77
C MET A 351 -8.34 -10.09 -4.06
N ARG A 352 -9.12 -11.14 -3.75
CA ARG A 352 -8.60 -12.35 -3.09
C ARG A 352 -7.56 -13.08 -3.93
N PHE A 353 -7.76 -13.14 -5.25
CA PHE A 353 -6.80 -13.76 -6.16
C PHE A 353 -5.45 -13.03 -6.18
N HIS A 354 -5.45 -11.71 -5.95
CA HIS A 354 -4.26 -10.86 -5.95
C HIS A 354 -3.77 -10.49 -4.54
N VAL A 355 -4.06 -11.34 -3.56
CA VAL A 355 -3.47 -11.24 -2.23
C VAL A 355 -1.98 -11.59 -2.33
N ALA A 356 -1.17 -10.85 -1.58
CA ALA A 356 0.27 -11.02 -1.55
C ALA A 356 0.82 -10.84 -0.14
N ARG A 357 2.08 -11.23 0.06
CA ARG A 357 2.80 -10.96 1.29
C ARG A 357 3.20 -9.49 1.34
N VAL A 358 3.41 -8.94 2.53
CA VAL A 358 4.01 -7.58 2.63
C VAL A 358 5.40 -7.58 1.99
N ARG A 359 6.14 -8.70 2.06
CA ARG A 359 7.44 -8.85 1.42
C ARG A 359 7.40 -8.65 -0.09
N ASP A 360 6.33 -9.10 -0.75
CA ASP A 360 6.14 -8.91 -2.19
C ASP A 360 5.91 -7.43 -2.52
N VAL A 361 5.13 -6.73 -1.69
CA VAL A 361 4.97 -5.28 -1.79
C VAL A 361 6.32 -4.58 -1.63
N GLU A 362 7.14 -4.96 -0.64
CA GLU A 362 8.47 -4.37 -0.43
C GLU A 362 9.40 -4.55 -1.62
N LEU A 363 9.37 -5.73 -2.27
CA LEU A 363 10.15 -6.00 -3.48
C LEU A 363 9.71 -5.10 -4.64
N LEU A 364 8.40 -5.03 -4.91
CA LEU A 364 7.83 -4.30 -6.04
C LEU A 364 7.81 -2.78 -5.88
N THR A 365 7.95 -2.27 -4.65
CA THR A 365 7.95 -0.82 -4.40
C THR A 365 9.31 -0.28 -3.97
N GLY A 366 10.24 -1.14 -3.55
CA GLY A 366 11.48 -0.70 -2.89
C GLY A 366 11.22 0.08 -1.60
N LEU A 367 10.10 -0.21 -0.94
CA LEU A 367 9.75 0.32 0.37
C LEU A 367 10.07 -0.74 1.43
N SER A 368 10.23 -0.31 2.68
CA SER A 368 10.27 -1.22 3.82
C SER A 368 9.37 -0.70 4.94
N PHE A 369 8.54 -1.59 5.48
CA PHE A 369 7.48 -1.26 6.44
C PHE A 369 7.86 -1.66 7.88
N TYR A 370 7.11 -1.12 8.84
CA TYR A 370 7.13 -1.50 10.27
C TYR A 370 8.48 -1.28 10.99
N HIS A 371 9.11 -0.14 10.78
CA HIS A 371 10.41 0.21 11.38
C HIS A 371 10.33 0.76 12.82
N GLU A 372 9.15 1.22 13.25
CA GLU A 372 8.94 1.82 14.57
C GLU A 372 7.99 0.98 15.45
N GLY A 373 7.77 -0.28 15.07
CA GLY A 373 7.01 -1.24 15.87
C GLY A 373 7.70 -1.59 17.18
N LYS A 374 6.92 -2.02 18.18
CA LYS A 374 7.46 -2.53 19.45
C LYS A 374 7.97 -3.98 19.33
N GLN A 375 7.59 -4.67 18.25
CA GLN A 375 7.88 -6.07 18.03
C GLN A 375 9.35 -6.29 17.63
N PRO A 376 9.96 -7.42 18.02
CA PRO A 376 11.25 -7.87 17.51
C PRO A 376 11.29 -7.93 15.97
N VAL A 377 12.45 -7.67 15.37
CA VAL A 377 12.62 -7.75 13.91
C VAL A 377 12.21 -9.12 13.36
N THR A 378 12.52 -10.21 14.07
CA THR A 378 12.11 -11.57 13.67
C THR A 378 10.60 -11.74 13.55
N ASP A 379 9.83 -11.08 14.41
CA ASP A 379 8.37 -11.15 14.41
C ASP A 379 7.79 -10.28 13.28
N ILE A 380 8.45 -9.15 12.99
CA ILE A 380 8.14 -8.34 11.82
C ILE A 380 8.47 -9.09 10.52
N LEU A 381 9.55 -9.89 10.46
CA LEU A 381 9.85 -10.70 9.28
C LEU A 381 8.80 -11.80 9.07
N GLN A 382 8.37 -12.48 10.14
CA GLN A 382 7.25 -13.45 10.06
C GLN A 382 5.96 -12.78 9.55
N LEU A 383 5.64 -11.60 10.09
CA LEU A 383 4.51 -10.80 9.63
C LEU A 383 4.62 -10.46 8.13
N LYS A 384 5.83 -10.13 7.67
CA LYS A 384 6.07 -9.73 6.28
C LYS A 384 5.99 -10.90 5.29
N THR A 385 6.33 -12.10 5.72
CA THR A 385 6.27 -13.33 4.91
C THR A 385 4.92 -14.04 4.99
N TYR A 386 4.03 -13.62 5.90
CA TYR A 386 2.70 -14.19 6.03
C TYR A 386 1.87 -13.94 4.77
N LEU A 387 1.27 -15.01 4.23
CA LEU A 387 0.31 -14.97 3.15
C LEU A 387 -1.09 -15.32 3.71
N PRO A 388 -2.06 -14.40 3.66
CA PRO A 388 -3.42 -14.69 4.12
C PRO A 388 -4.08 -15.82 3.31
N SER A 389 -4.59 -16.84 4.00
CA SER A 389 -5.44 -17.87 3.39
C SER A 389 -6.92 -17.52 3.57
N PHE A 390 -7.71 -17.67 2.50
CA PHE A 390 -9.16 -17.44 2.50
C PHE A 390 -9.90 -18.77 2.32
N ASP A 391 -9.72 -19.70 3.27
CA ASP A 391 -10.51 -20.92 3.27
C ASP A 391 -11.97 -20.63 3.63
N LYS A 392 -12.83 -20.65 2.61
CA LYS A 392 -14.32 -20.69 2.66
C LYS A 392 -15.07 -19.64 3.49
N ALA A 393 -14.44 -18.61 4.05
CA ALA A 393 -15.14 -17.49 4.65
C ALA A 393 -15.25 -16.33 3.65
N ARG A 394 -16.48 -15.96 3.27
CA ARG A 394 -16.75 -14.59 2.80
C ARG A 394 -16.35 -13.64 3.93
N ILE A 395 -15.71 -12.52 3.56
CA ILE A 395 -15.38 -11.42 4.47
C ILE A 395 -16.58 -11.03 5.33
#